data_AF-A0A6H2A1G0-F1
#
_entry.id   AF-A0A6H2A1G0-F1
#
_cell.length_a   1.000
_cell.length_b   1.000
_cell.length_c   1.000
_cell.angle_alpha   90.00
_cell.angle_beta   90.00
_cell.angle_gamma   90.00
#
_symmetry.space_group_name_H-M   'P 1'
#
loop_
_entity.id
_entity.type
_entity.pdbx_description
1 polymer ?
#
loop_
_entity_poly.entity_id
_entity_poly.type
_entity_poly.pdbx_seq_one_letter_code
_entity_poly.pdbx_strand_id
1 'polypeptide(L)'
;DNVGTKDLNLYGLQKGSALGIVSFGTNDTAGYPARLTILRSGNVGIGTTNPANLLTLHGAGMLQLQANTSVMTCDGTNAGGIYYNGGTYKHYGCNSTDWLALY
;
A
#
# COMPACT_ATOMS: atom_id res chain seq x y z
N ASP A 1 2.57 -12.09 34.14
CA ASP A 1 2.78 -11.40 32.85
C ASP A 1 2.35 -12.30 31.71
N ASN A 2 1.45 -11.84 30.85
CA ASN A 2 0.94 -12.66 29.75
C ASN A 2 1.97 -12.72 28.61
N VAL A 3 2.73 -13.81 28.65
CA VAL A 3 3.64 -14.36 27.63
C VAL A 3 2.91 -14.69 26.32
N GLY A 4 3.54 -14.32 25.19
CA GLY A 4 3.08 -14.57 23.82
C GLY A 4 2.79 -13.24 23.10
N THR A 5 3.43 -12.98 21.96
CA THR A 5 3.25 -11.78 21.12
C THR A 5 1.76 -11.41 21.01
N LYS A 6 1.33 -10.41 21.79
CA LYS A 6 -0.02 -9.87 21.71
C LYS A 6 -0.04 -8.83 20.61
N ASP A 7 -0.12 -9.30 19.37
CA ASP A 7 -0.45 -8.41 18.28
C ASP A 7 -1.85 -7.83 18.54
N LEU A 8 -1.97 -6.51 18.44
CA LEU A 8 -3.28 -5.84 18.49
C LEU A 8 -4.04 -6.20 17.21
N ASN A 9 -4.90 -7.20 17.30
CA ASN A 9 -5.79 -7.56 16.20
C ASN A 9 -6.98 -6.57 16.17
N LEU A 10 -6.95 -5.65 15.20
CA LEU A 10 -8.04 -4.72 14.95
C LEU A 10 -9.09 -5.39 14.04
N TYR A 11 -10.03 -6.12 14.63
CA TYR A 11 -11.22 -6.57 13.93
C TYR A 11 -12.19 -5.38 13.80
N GLY A 12 -12.54 -5.00 12.56
CA GLY A 12 -13.33 -3.81 12.25
C GLY A 12 -14.48 -3.60 13.24
N LEU A 13 -14.43 -2.50 14.00
CA LEU A 13 -15.38 -2.19 15.07
C LEU A 13 -16.78 -2.05 14.47
N GLN A 14 -17.65 -3.02 14.72
CA GLN A 14 -19.03 -2.99 14.27
C GLN A 14 -19.84 -2.01 15.14
N LYS A 15 -20.18 -0.84 14.62
CA LYS A 15 -21.34 -0.08 15.12
C LYS A 15 -22.48 -0.23 14.12
N GLY A 16 -23.44 -1.10 14.45
CA GLY A 16 -24.78 -1.20 13.83
C GLY A 16 -24.82 -1.35 12.31
N SER A 17 -25.10 -2.55 11.80
CA SER A 17 -25.39 -2.92 10.39
C SER A 17 -24.41 -2.49 9.28
N ALA A 18 -23.46 -1.59 9.53
CA ALA A 18 -22.39 -1.27 8.60
C ALA A 18 -21.26 -2.28 8.76
N LEU A 19 -20.87 -2.90 7.64
CA LEU A 19 -19.77 -3.86 7.55
C LEU A 19 -18.49 -3.27 8.15
N GLY A 20 -17.78 -4.04 8.99
CA GLY A 20 -16.58 -3.57 9.67
C GLY A 20 -15.47 -3.20 8.69
N ILE A 21 -15.24 -1.91 8.51
CA ILE A 21 -14.05 -1.35 7.85
C ILE A 21 -12.99 -1.06 8.92
N VAL A 22 -11.71 -1.07 8.52
CA VAL A 22 -10.64 -0.50 9.33
C VAL A 22 -10.23 0.81 8.69
N SER A 23 -10.23 1.89 9.47
CA SER A 23 -9.87 3.23 8.98
C SER A 23 -8.92 3.91 9.95
N PHE A 24 -7.89 4.54 9.40
CA PHE A 24 -7.00 5.45 10.12
C PHE A 24 -7.16 6.86 9.55
N GLY A 25 -7.29 7.85 10.42
CA GLY A 25 -7.47 9.24 10.04
C GLY A 25 -6.54 10.17 10.82
N THR A 26 -6.36 11.37 10.28
CA THR A 26 -5.68 12.48 10.96
C THR A 26 -6.72 13.56 11.24
N ASN A 27 -6.52 14.38 12.29
CA ASN A 27 -7.37 15.55 12.50
C ASN A 27 -6.99 16.65 11.49
N ASP A 28 -7.97 17.22 10.78
CA ASP A 28 -7.80 18.41 9.96
C ASP A 28 -9.01 19.36 10.10
N THR A 29 -9.02 20.47 9.36
CA THR A 29 -10.10 21.46 9.44
C THR A 29 -11.48 20.92 9.07
N ALA A 30 -11.55 19.78 8.37
CA ALA A 30 -12.80 19.10 8.00
C ALA A 30 -13.18 17.97 8.99
N GLY A 31 -12.42 17.77 10.08
CA GLY A 31 -12.67 16.79 11.12
C GLY A 31 -11.66 15.64 11.09
N TYR A 32 -12.14 14.40 11.04
CA TYR A 32 -11.29 13.19 11.08
C TYR A 32 -11.37 12.40 9.77
N PRO A 33 -10.88 12.92 8.63
CA PRO A 33 -10.92 12.19 7.37
C PRO A 33 -10.11 10.89 7.43
N ALA A 34 -10.66 9.85 6.82
CA ALA A 34 -9.94 8.61 6.57
C ALA A 34 -8.77 8.86 5.61
N ARG A 35 -7.55 8.56 6.05
CA ARG A 35 -6.32 8.62 5.25
C ARG A 35 -5.92 7.24 4.73
N LEU A 36 -6.20 6.19 5.52
CA LEU A 36 -6.08 4.80 5.12
C LEU A 36 -7.40 4.09 5.40
N THR A 37 -7.93 3.37 4.41
CA THR A 37 -9.15 2.57 4.52
C THR A 37 -8.87 1.14 4.08
N ILE A 38 -9.34 0.17 4.84
CA ILE A 38 -9.38 -1.23 4.46
C ILE A 38 -10.85 -1.66 4.44
N LEU A 39 -11.35 -1.98 3.24
CA LEU A 39 -12.69 -2.50 3.07
C LEU A 39 -12.76 -3.97 3.54
N ARG A 40 -13.97 -4.46 3.82
CA ARG A 40 -14.20 -5.89 4.09
C ARG A 40 -13.70 -6.80 2.97
N SER A 41 -13.69 -6.31 1.73
CA SER A 41 -13.15 -7.03 0.58
C SER A 41 -11.62 -7.18 0.59
N GLY A 42 -10.92 -6.54 1.54
CA GLY A 42 -9.46 -6.48 1.58
C GLY A 42 -8.86 -5.34 0.76
N ASN A 43 -9.68 -4.57 0.02
CA ASN A 43 -9.18 -3.44 -0.75
C ASN A 43 -8.68 -2.33 0.18
N VAL A 44 -7.45 -1.89 -0.06
CA VAL A 44 -6.77 -0.83 0.68
C VAL A 44 -6.80 0.47 -0.12
N GLY A 45 -7.37 1.51 0.47
CA GLY A 45 -7.37 2.87 -0.05
C GLY A 45 -6.44 3.77 0.74
N ILE A 46 -5.58 4.54 0.06
CA ILE A 46 -4.83 5.65 0.64
C ILE A 46 -5.39 6.93 0.03
N GLY A 47 -5.94 7.81 0.88
CA GLY A 47 -6.62 9.04 0.47
C GLY A 47 -8.00 8.85 -0.19
N THR A 48 -8.59 7.65 -0.07
CA THR A 48 -9.96 7.33 -0.50
C THR A 48 -10.62 6.34 0.46
N THR A 49 -11.93 6.47 0.64
CA THR A 49 -12.78 5.52 1.40
C THR A 49 -13.40 4.45 0.52
N ASN A 50 -13.26 4.54 -0.81
CA ASN A 50 -13.93 3.67 -1.77
C ASN A 50 -12.93 3.09 -2.80
N PRO A 51 -11.92 2.32 -2.38
CA PRO A 51 -10.97 1.70 -3.30
C PRO A 51 -11.66 0.64 -4.18
N ALA A 52 -11.60 0.84 -5.50
CA ALA A 52 -12.14 -0.10 -6.49
C ALA A 52 -11.20 -1.30 -6.75
N ASN A 53 -9.89 -1.12 -6.51
CA ASN A 53 -8.86 -2.13 -6.68
C ASN A 53 -8.25 -2.52 -5.33
N LEU A 54 -7.50 -3.63 -5.30
CA LEU A 54 -6.81 -4.13 -4.10
C LEU A 54 -5.97 -3.05 -3.40
N LEU A 55 -5.30 -2.20 -4.17
CA LEU A 55 -4.65 -1.00 -3.70
C LEU A 55 -5.06 0.18 -4.57
N THR A 56 -5.64 1.22 -3.96
CA THR A 56 -6.01 2.46 -4.64
C THR A 56 -5.38 3.64 -3.91
N LEU A 57 -4.63 4.47 -4.63
CA LEU A 57 -4.09 5.73 -4.13
C LEU A 57 -4.88 6.87 -4.77
N HIS A 58 -5.37 7.81 -3.96
CA HIS A 58 -6.16 8.94 -4.43
C HIS A 58 -5.72 10.23 -3.72
N GLY A 59 -5.56 11.31 -4.48
CA GLY A 59 -5.10 12.62 -3.99
C GLY A 59 -3.99 13.21 -4.86
N ALA A 60 -3.48 14.38 -4.48
CA ALA A 60 -2.47 15.13 -5.23
C ALA A 60 -1.01 14.67 -4.96
N GLY A 61 -0.82 13.59 -4.19
CA GLY A 61 0.51 13.05 -3.86
C GLY A 61 1.04 12.10 -4.93
N MET A 62 2.36 11.87 -4.91
CA MET A 62 3.03 10.88 -5.78
C MET A 62 3.16 9.53 -5.06
N LEU A 63 3.06 8.43 -5.82
CA LEU A 63 3.60 7.15 -5.38
C LEU A 63 5.12 7.17 -5.60
N GLN A 64 5.88 7.39 -4.54
CA GLN A 64 7.33 7.39 -4.60
C GLN A 64 7.88 5.99 -4.31
N LEU A 65 8.62 5.43 -5.28
CA LEU A 65 9.48 4.28 -5.05
C LEU A 65 10.88 4.81 -4.72
N GLN A 66 11.40 4.48 -3.53
CA GLN A 66 12.74 4.91 -3.14
C GLN A 66 13.79 4.32 -4.08
N ALA A 67 14.83 5.11 -4.39
CA ALA A 67 15.93 4.65 -5.22
C ALA A 67 16.65 3.50 -4.52
N ASN A 68 16.71 2.35 -5.18
CA ASN A 68 17.57 1.27 -4.71
C ASN A 68 18.99 1.50 -5.25
N THR A 69 19.96 1.56 -4.35
CA THR A 69 21.39 1.70 -4.67
C THR A 69 22.09 0.34 -4.78
N SER A 70 21.43 -0.73 -4.33
CA SER A 70 21.84 -2.12 -4.55
C SER A 70 21.10 -2.69 -5.76
N VAL A 71 21.80 -3.42 -6.63
CA VAL A 71 21.16 -4.10 -7.76
C VAL A 71 20.26 -5.21 -7.20
N MET A 72 18.95 -5.09 -7.41
CA MET A 72 18.02 -6.19 -7.15
C MET A 72 18.14 -7.22 -8.27
N THR A 73 18.07 -8.51 -7.96
CA THR A 73 17.97 -9.55 -8.97
C THR A 73 16.55 -9.60 -9.51
N CYS A 74 16.38 -9.63 -10.83
CA CYS A 74 15.11 -10.06 -11.43
C CYS A 74 15.19 -11.56 -11.69
N ASP A 75 14.33 -12.32 -11.02
CA ASP A 75 14.20 -13.76 -11.15
C ASP A 75 12.71 -14.17 -11.02
N GLY A 76 12.43 -15.47 -11.09
CA GLY A 76 11.06 -15.99 -10.95
C GLY A 76 10.37 -15.64 -9.62
N THR A 77 11.12 -15.37 -8.55
CA THR A 77 10.56 -14.97 -7.24
C THR A 77 10.15 -13.51 -7.25
N ASN A 78 10.92 -12.67 -7.96
CA ASN A 78 10.72 -11.22 -8.02
C ASN A 78 9.90 -10.77 -9.25
N ALA A 79 9.37 -11.71 -10.03
CA ALA A 79 8.56 -11.43 -11.21
C ALA A 79 7.35 -10.53 -10.86
N GLY A 80 7.10 -9.51 -11.69
CA GLY A 80 6.07 -8.50 -11.45
C GLY A 80 6.48 -7.38 -10.48
N GLY A 81 7.65 -7.46 -9.85
CA GLY A 81 8.21 -6.38 -9.05
C GLY A 81 8.47 -5.12 -9.88
N ILE A 82 8.33 -3.95 -9.24
CA ILE A 82 8.67 -2.64 -9.81
C ILE A 82 9.77 -2.03 -8.96
N TYR A 83 10.83 -1.52 -9.59
CA TYR A 83 11.86 -0.74 -8.89
C TYR A 83 12.20 0.56 -9.58
N TYR A 84 12.76 1.49 -8.80
CA TYR A 84 13.32 2.74 -9.29
C TYR A 84 14.85 2.70 -9.18
N ASN A 85 15.54 2.85 -10.32
CA ASN A 85 16.99 2.91 -10.38
C ASN A 85 17.48 4.35 -10.20
N GLY A 86 18.20 4.63 -9.13
CA GLY A 86 18.72 5.98 -8.85
C GLY A 86 19.84 6.45 -9.78
N GLY A 87 20.56 5.53 -10.44
CA GLY A 87 21.65 5.86 -11.36
C GLY A 87 21.16 6.18 -12.78
N THR A 88 20.07 5.55 -13.23
CA THR A 88 19.48 5.79 -14.56
C THR A 88 18.21 6.63 -14.51
N TYR A 89 17.69 6.94 -13.31
CA TYR A 89 16.44 7.68 -13.07
C TYR A 89 15.23 7.07 -13.80
N LYS A 90 15.17 5.74 -13.87
CA LYS A 90 14.10 5.01 -14.55
C LYS A 90 13.39 4.04 -13.62
N HIS A 91 12.11 3.85 -13.87
CA HIS A 91 11.37 2.71 -13.34
C HIS A 91 11.63 1.48 -14.19
N TYR A 92 11.59 0.32 -13.57
CA TYR A 92 11.76 -0.96 -14.24
C TYR A 92 10.77 -1.99 -13.69
N GLY A 93 10.29 -2.90 -14.54
CA GLY A 93 9.51 -4.07 -14.17
C GLY A 93 10.32 -5.35 -14.35
N CYS A 94 10.17 -6.31 -13.44
CA CYS A 94 10.82 -7.63 -13.55
C CYS A 94 9.93 -8.60 -14.32
N ASN A 95 10.45 -9.17 -15.43
CA ASN A 95 9.75 -10.17 -16.24
C ASN A 95 10.12 -11.62 -15.89
N SER A 96 10.72 -11.85 -14.71
CA SER A 96 11.33 -13.11 -14.22
C SER A 96 12.76 -13.43 -14.65
N THR A 97 13.35 -12.70 -15.59
CA THR A 97 14.75 -12.90 -16.01
C THR A 97 15.53 -11.59 -16.08
N ASP A 98 14.85 -10.50 -16.40
CA ASP A 98 15.45 -9.20 -16.71
C ASP A 98 14.63 -8.04 -16.14
N TRP A 99 15.35 -6.98 -15.81
CA TRP A 99 14.75 -5.69 -15.51
C TRP A 99 14.52 -4.91 -16.79
N LEU A 100 13.26 -4.71 -17.15
CA LEU A 100 12.86 -3.93 -18.32
C LEU A 100 12.49 -2.52 -17.90
N ALA A 101 13.11 -1.51 -18.51
CA ALA A 101 12.75 -0.13 -18.24
C ALA A 101 11.28 0.12 -18.61
N LEU A 102 10.54 0.72 -17.69
CA LEU A 102 9.19 1.22 -17.91
C LEU A 102 9.35 2.67 -18.40
N TYR A 103 9.15 2.88 -19.70
CA TYR A 103 9.22 4.18 -20.36
C TYR A 103 7.87 4.51 -21.00
#